data_AF-A0AAI9WB24-F1
#
_entry.id   AF-A0AAI9WB24-F1
#
_cell.length_a   1.000
_cell.length_b   1.000
_cell.length_c   1.000
_cell.angle_alpha   90.00
_cell.angle_beta   90.00
_cell.angle_gamma   90.00
#
_symmetry.space_group_name_H-M   'P 1'
#
loop_
_entity.id
_entity.type
_entity.pdbx_description
1 polymer ?
#
loop_
_entity_poly.entity_id
_entity_poly.type
_entity_poly.pdbx_seq_one_letter_code
_entity_poly.pdbx_strand_id
1 'polypeptide(L)'
;MLVFDKLKQLIAFYEAVLELPHRTEIARELRDEDDLFLLMLYSEMLGIPNPVYYYTLELYPYMIEEFHDWHLRMGMDKSPLTGIRCC
;
A
#
# COMPACT_ATOMS: atom_id res chain seq x y z
N MET A 1 -25.71 -27.21 14.12
CA MET A 1 -25.50 -25.87 13.54
C MET A 1 -24.94 -24.89 14.57
N LEU A 2 -25.57 -24.70 15.74
CA LEU A 2 -25.12 -23.75 16.79
C LEU A 2 -23.72 -23.95 17.40
N VAL A 3 -23.23 -25.19 17.55
CA VAL A 3 -21.93 -25.45 18.22
C VAL A 3 -20.74 -25.08 17.33
N PHE A 4 -20.84 -25.33 16.03
CA PHE A 4 -19.81 -24.97 15.06
C PHE A 4 -19.65 -23.45 14.93
N ASP A 5 -20.76 -22.71 14.99
CA ASP A 5 -20.74 -21.24 14.93
C ASP A 5 -20.11 -20.64 16.19
N LYS A 6 -20.41 -21.19 17.37
CA LYS A 6 -19.77 -20.77 18.63
C LYS A 6 -18.27 -21.09 18.66
N LEU A 7 -17.85 -22.22 18.10
CA LEU A 7 -16.44 -22.57 17.99
C LEU A 7 -15.69 -21.57 17.08
N LYS A 8 -16.27 -21.23 15.92
CA LYS A 8 -15.72 -20.21 15.02
C LYS A 8 -15.60 -18.85 15.69
N GLN A 9 -16.62 -18.43 16.45
CA GLN A 9 -16.59 -17.18 17.20
C GLN A 9 -15.50 -17.16 18.28
N LEU A 10 -15.27 -18.28 18.97
CA LEU A 10 -14.19 -18.41 19.95
C LEU A 10 -12.81 -18.32 19.32
N ILE A 11 -12.61 -18.95 18.15
CA ILE A 11 -11.36 -18.87 17.40
C ILE A 11 -11.10 -17.45 16.94
N ALA A 12 -12.09 -16.80 16.32
CA ALA A 12 -11.97 -15.41 15.86
C ALA A 12 -11.68 -14.43 17.01
N PHE A 13 -12.28 -14.66 18.18
CA PHE A 13 -12.00 -13.85 19.37
C PHE A 13 -10.55 -14.06 19.86
N TYR A 14 -10.06 -15.30 19.86
CA TYR A 14 -8.70 -15.61 20.26
C TYR A 14 -7.67 -14.99 19.29
N GLU A 15 -7.90 -15.09 17.98
CA GLU A 15 -7.09 -14.43 16.95
C GLU A 15 -7.08 -12.91 17.15
N ALA A 16 -8.25 -12.30 17.36
CA ALA A 16 -8.34 -10.86 17.61
C ALA A 16 -7.54 -10.42 18.84
N VAL A 17 -7.55 -11.20 19.93
CA VAL A 17 -6.78 -10.90 21.14
C VAL A 17 -5.27 -10.99 20.90
N LEU A 18 -4.82 -11.96 20.10
CA LEU A 18 -3.41 -12.10 19.73
C LEU A 18 -2.92 -11.00 18.79
N GLU A 19 -3.78 -10.50 17.90
CA GLU A 19 -3.44 -9.43 16.96
C GLU A 19 -3.34 -8.06 17.63
N LEU A 20 -4.17 -7.78 18.66
CA LEU A 20 -4.31 -6.46 19.29
C LEU A 20 -2.99 -5.73 19.60
N PRO A 21 -1.95 -6.36 20.20
CA PRO A 21 -0.70 -5.67 20.50
C PRO A 21 0.12 -5.35 19.24
N HIS A 22 -0.04 -6.09 18.15
CA HIS A 22 0.76 -5.96 16.93
C HIS A 22 0.05 -5.19 15.82
N ARG A 23 -1.20 -4.78 16.00
CA ARG A 23 -1.97 -4.09 14.94
C ARG A 23 -1.29 -2.85 14.39
N THR A 24 -0.64 -2.07 15.25
CA THR A 24 0.08 -0.85 14.83
C THR A 24 1.35 -1.17 14.05
N GLU A 25 2.05 -2.24 14.43
CA GLU A 25 3.26 -2.71 13.76
C GLU A 25 2.91 -3.27 12.38
N ILE A 26 1.91 -4.15 12.32
CA ILE A 26 1.37 -4.70 11.07
C ILE A 26 0.89 -3.59 10.14
N ALA A 27 0.13 -2.62 10.65
CA ALA A 27 -0.34 -1.50 9.83
C ALA A 27 0.79 -0.60 9.33
N ARG A 28 1.91 -0.55 10.03
CA ARG A 28 3.10 0.18 9.58
C ARG A 28 3.84 -0.61 8.49
N GLU A 29 4.06 -1.90 8.69
CA GLU A 29 4.70 -2.75 7.70
C GLU A 29 3.91 -2.78 6.39
N LEU A 30 2.58 -2.93 6.45
CA LEU A 30 1.74 -2.87 5.25
C LEU A 30 1.88 -1.53 4.51
N ARG A 31 1.95 -0.40 5.23
CA ARG A 31 2.20 0.89 4.59
C ARG A 31 3.59 1.00 3.98
N ASP A 32 4.61 0.48 4.66
CA ASP A 32 5.98 0.49 4.15
C ASP A 32 6.09 -0.37 2.87
N GLU A 33 5.35 -1.49 2.80
CA GLU A 33 5.20 -2.32 1.59
C GLU A 33 4.48 -1.57 0.46
N ASP A 34 3.37 -0.88 0.75
CA ASP A 34 2.63 -0.07 -0.22
C ASP A 34 3.49 1.08 -0.76
N ASP A 35 4.21 1.79 0.12
CA ASP A 35 5.07 2.90 -0.25
C ASP A 35 6.26 2.41 -1.12
N LEU A 36 6.79 1.21 -0.84
CA LEU A 36 7.80 0.56 -1.67
C LEU A 36 7.25 0.16 -3.04
N PHE A 37 6.03 -0.37 -3.08
CA PHE A 37 5.37 -0.73 -4.34
C PHE A 37 5.18 0.49 -5.24
N LEU A 38 4.67 1.59 -4.69
CA LEU A 38 4.49 2.85 -5.43
C LEU A 38 5.83 3.45 -5.85
N LEU A 39 6.87 3.36 -5.03
CA LEU A 39 8.23 3.76 -5.41
C LEU A 39 8.72 2.96 -6.62
N MET A 40 8.56 1.64 -6.61
CA MET A 40 8.96 0.80 -7.74
C MET A 40 8.13 1.12 -8.98
N LEU A 41 6.82 1.34 -8.81
CA LEU A 41 5.92 1.68 -9.89
C LEU A 41 6.34 3.00 -10.57
N TYR A 42 6.62 4.06 -9.80
CA TYR A 42 6.93 5.41 -10.29
C TYR A 42 8.44 5.73 -10.38
N SER A 43 9.30 4.74 -10.15
CA SER A 43 10.76 4.87 -10.20
C SER A 43 11.29 5.51 -11.49
N GLU A 44 10.73 5.15 -12.65
CA GLU A 44 11.12 5.73 -13.94
C GLU A 44 10.87 7.25 -14.01
N MET A 45 9.80 7.73 -13.38
CA MET A 45 9.50 9.17 -13.32
C MET A 45 10.44 9.92 -12.39
N LEU A 46 11.01 9.22 -11.40
CA LEU A 46 12.07 9.72 -10.54
C LEU A 46 13.46 9.63 -11.21
N GLY A 47 13.54 9.06 -12.43
CA GLY A 47 14.80 8.85 -13.15
C GLY A 47 15.58 7.61 -12.70
N ILE A 48 14.96 6.72 -11.92
CA ILE A 48 15.52 5.43 -11.52
C ILE A 48 15.09 4.38 -12.55
N PRO A 49 16.02 3.72 -13.24
CA PRO A 49 15.66 2.75 -14.27
C PRO A 49 14.99 1.51 -13.66
N ASN A 50 13.81 1.13 -14.17
CA ASN A 50 13.05 -0.04 -13.79
C ASN A 50 12.89 -1.01 -14.97
N PRO A 51 13.48 -2.22 -14.90
CA PRO A 51 13.43 -3.20 -15.99
C PRO A 51 12.02 -3.74 -16.28
N VAL A 52 11.06 -3.59 -15.37
CA VAL A 52 9.70 -4.12 -15.46
C VAL A 52 8.66 -3.01 -15.70
N TYR A 53 9.08 -1.75 -15.87
CA TYR A 53 8.18 -0.61 -16.08
C TYR A 53 7.15 -0.87 -17.18
N TYR A 54 7.58 -1.40 -18.33
CA TYR A 54 6.71 -1.67 -19.47
C TYR A 54 5.50 -2.57 -19.11
N TYR A 55 5.70 -3.56 -18.23
CA TYR A 55 4.64 -4.48 -17.82
C TYR A 55 3.71 -3.89 -16.75
N THR A 56 4.17 -2.85 -16.04
CA THR A 56 3.42 -2.24 -14.93
C THR A 56 2.66 -0.98 -15.33
N LEU A 57 2.78 -0.54 -16.60
CA LEU A 57 2.05 0.59 -17.16
C LEU A 57 0.53 0.48 -16.99
N GLU A 58 -0.02 -0.73 -17.09
CA GLU A 58 -1.45 -0.99 -16.95
C GLU A 58 -1.97 -0.73 -15.53
N LEU A 59 -1.09 -0.73 -14.52
CA LEU A 59 -1.44 -0.50 -13.12
C LEU A 59 -1.54 1.00 -12.79
N TYR A 60 -0.96 1.86 -13.61
CA TYR A 60 -0.87 3.30 -13.33
C TYR A 60 -2.24 3.96 -13.13
N PRO A 61 -3.27 3.69 -13.96
CA PRO A 61 -4.59 4.30 -13.78
C PRO A 61 -5.28 3.91 -12.48
N TYR A 62 -4.94 2.75 -11.92
CA TYR A 62 -5.53 2.27 -10.66
C TYR A 62 -4.82 2.87 -9.44
N MET A 63 -3.52 3.10 -9.53
CA MET A 63 -2.70 3.62 -8.43
C MET A 63 -2.64 5.15 -8.38
N ILE A 64 -3.16 5.83 -9.42
CA ILE A 64 -3.14 7.30 -9.49
C ILE A 64 -3.93 7.98 -8.39
N GLU A 65 -4.96 7.31 -7.85
CA GLU A 65 -5.77 7.83 -6.74
C GLU A 65 -4.96 7.91 -5.44
N GLU A 66 -4.10 6.92 -5.20
CA GLU A 66 -3.26 6.83 -4.00
C GLU A 66 -1.95 7.63 -4.11
N PHE A 67 -1.59 8.02 -5.33
CA PHE A 67 -0.35 8.74 -5.62
C PHE A 67 -0.22 10.05 -4.84
N HIS A 68 -1.31 10.82 -4.70
CA HIS A 68 -1.28 12.11 -4.01
C HIS A 68 -0.80 11.96 -2.56
N ASP A 69 -1.39 11.01 -1.84
CA ASP A 69 -1.05 10.78 -0.44
C ASP A 69 0.36 10.19 -0.30
N TRP A 70 0.78 9.34 -1.25
CA TRP A 70 2.12 8.77 -1.27
C TRP A 70 3.22 9.81 -1.49
N HIS A 71 3.13 10.66 -2.52
CA HIS A 71 4.24 11.61 -2.79
C HIS A 71 4.38 12.64 -1.65
N LEU A 72 3.27 13.00 -0.99
CA LEU A 72 3.27 13.82 0.22
C LEU A 72 3.95 13.11 1.40
N ARG A 73 3.66 11.82 1.62
CA ARG A 73 4.33 11.01 2.67
C ARG A 73 5.83 10.89 2.41
N MET A 74 6.23 10.76 1.15
CA MET A 74 7.63 10.73 0.73
C MET A 74 8.34 12.10 0.87
N GLY A 75 7.60 13.15 1.24
CA GLY A 75 8.15 14.50 1.47
C GLY A 75 8.53 15.23 0.18
N MET A 76 7.88 14.90 -0.94
CA MET A 76 8.14 15.55 -2.23
C MET A 76 7.35 16.87 -2.33
N ASP A 77 8.06 17.99 -2.55
CA ASP A 77 7.41 19.30 -2.73
C ASP A 77 6.58 19.39 -4.04
N LYS A 78 6.96 18.60 -5.05
CA LYS A 78 6.31 18.55 -6.35
C LYS A 78 6.17 17.12 -6.82
N SER A 79 5.03 16.85 -7.45
CA SER A 79 4.76 15.59 -8.14
C SER A 79 5.84 15.30 -9.20
N PRO A 80 6.42 14.09 -9.21
CA PRO A 80 7.29 13.63 -10.30
C PRO A 80 6.56 13.38 -11.63
N LEU A 81 5.22 13.38 -11.64
CA LEU A 81 4.43 13.26 -12.87
C LEU A 81 4.59 14.52 -13.72
N THR A 82 5.07 14.35 -14.95
CA THR A 82 5.28 15.45 -15.91
C THR A 82 4.00 15.82 -16.67
N GLY A 83 3.08 14.87 -16.86
CA GLY A 83 1.84 15.05 -17.64
C GLY A 83 0.60 15.40 -16.81
N ILE A 84 0.59 15.06 -15.53
CA ILE A 84 -0.52 15.31 -14.62
C ILE A 84 0.04 16.13 -13.45
N ARG A 85 -0.51 17.33 -13.24
CA ARG A 85 -0.17 18.13 -12.06
C ARG A 85 -0.94 17.58 -10.88
N CYS A 86 -0.25 16.83 -10.04
CA CYS A 86 -0.69 16.58 -8.68
C CYS A 86 -0.07 17.69 -7.82
N CYS A 87 -0.92 18.60 -7.30
CA CYS A 87 -0.61 19.90 -6.68
C CYS A 87 -0.20 21.03 -7.66
#